data_AF-A0A436G5X6-F1
#
_entry.id   AF-A0A436G5X6-F1
#
_cell.length_a   1.000
_cell.length_b   1.000
_cell.length_c   1.000
_cell.angle_alpha   90.00
_cell.angle_beta   90.00
_cell.angle_gamma   90.00
#
_symmetry.space_group_name_H-M   'P 1'
#
loop_
_entity.id
_entity.type
_entity.pdbx_description
1 polymer ?
#
loop_
_entity_poly.entity_id
_entity_poly.type
_entity_poly.pdbx_seq_one_letter_code
_entity_poly.pdbx_strand_id
1 'polypeptide(L)'
;MYVEREASVGEPTSQERRDAEQNDKRILGNVVQCDGARATISAYANDADGAVTGLWTVGKMISINLGSTRTVGLVYAIGKSDRAWSNEGQNAIEVSIELIGEVRDGAEPGGKPVFDRGITTYPHIGAVAHRIRTRDLQAVYDLAGRHSITIGTLAQDETIAANIAIDDTLARHFAIVGTTGVGKSTAVSLLLRKSIAARPDLRILILDPHNEFAASLPEYCVRVDSKTLDLPFWMFKLEEFAEVLFRGRETEPEEIDALRDLI
;
A
#
# COMPACT_ATOMS: atom_id res chain seq x y z
N MET A 1 61.13 10.38 -14.31
CA MET A 1 60.24 10.95 -13.29
C MET A 1 59.02 10.06 -13.23
N TYR A 2 59.10 9.00 -12.43
CA TYR A 2 58.06 7.99 -12.27
C TYR A 2 57.03 8.53 -11.26
N VAL A 3 55.75 8.53 -11.62
CA VAL A 3 54.66 8.91 -10.74
C VAL A 3 53.99 7.62 -10.26
N GLU A 4 54.11 7.35 -8.97
CA GLU A 4 53.41 6.25 -8.28
C GLU A 4 51.90 6.50 -8.35
N ARG A 5 51.16 5.50 -8.83
CA ARG A 5 49.70 5.42 -8.66
C ARG A 5 49.44 4.65 -7.37
N GLU A 6 48.99 5.36 -6.34
CA GLU A 6 48.40 4.76 -5.16
C GLU A 6 47.18 3.91 -5.56
N ALA A 7 47.19 2.65 -5.13
CA ALA A 7 46.09 1.72 -5.30
C ALA A 7 44.94 2.14 -4.38
N SER A 8 43.81 2.54 -4.96
CA SER A 8 42.56 2.73 -4.25
C SER A 8 42.10 1.37 -3.67
N VAL A 9 42.22 1.22 -2.36
CA VAL A 9 41.68 0.10 -1.60
C VAL A 9 40.16 0.15 -1.76
N GLY A 10 39.63 -0.76 -2.59
CA GLY A 10 38.20 -0.95 -2.73
C GLY A 10 37.61 -1.41 -1.40
N GLU A 11 36.68 -0.63 -0.86
CA GLU A 11 35.84 -1.06 0.27
C GLU A 11 35.11 -2.35 -0.12
N PRO A 12 35.30 -3.45 0.63
CA PRO A 12 34.55 -4.66 0.38
C PRO A 12 33.11 -4.41 0.81
N THR A 13 32.19 -4.52 -0.16
CA THR A 13 30.75 -4.61 0.08
C THR A 13 30.50 -5.72 1.11
N SER A 14 30.01 -5.32 2.28
CA SER A 14 29.61 -6.22 3.36
C SER A 14 28.43 -7.06 2.87
N GLN A 15 28.80 -8.22 2.35
CA GLN A 15 27.98 -9.40 2.25
C GLN A 15 27.22 -9.58 3.57
N GLU A 16 25.91 -9.35 3.58
CA GLU A 16 24.95 -9.94 4.52
C GLU A 16 24.94 -11.49 4.35
N ARG A 17 26.11 -12.10 4.44
CA ARG A 17 26.31 -13.55 4.43
C ARG A 17 26.32 -14.01 5.87
N ARG A 18 25.18 -14.55 6.30
CA ARG A 18 25.07 -15.62 7.31
C ARG A 18 25.97 -15.47 8.54
N ASP A 19 25.74 -14.42 9.34
CA ASP A 19 26.22 -14.42 10.72
C ASP A 19 25.35 -15.38 11.54
N ALA A 20 25.95 -16.46 12.06
CA ALA A 20 25.28 -17.45 12.89
C ALA A 20 24.76 -16.86 14.22
N GLU A 21 25.35 -15.75 14.70
CA GLU A 21 24.94 -15.05 15.93
C GLU A 21 23.76 -14.10 15.74
N GLN A 22 23.44 -13.66 14.52
CA GLN A 22 22.26 -12.82 14.25
C GLN A 22 20.94 -13.61 14.27
N ASN A 23 21.01 -14.94 14.21
CA ASN A 23 19.83 -15.79 14.02
C ASN A 23 18.84 -15.67 15.18
N ASP A 24 19.31 -15.57 16.43
CA ASP A 24 18.42 -15.58 17.60
C ASP A 24 17.67 -14.27 17.80
N LYS A 25 18.29 -13.11 17.54
CA LYS A 25 17.64 -11.80 17.75
C LYS A 25 16.50 -11.49 16.79
N ARG A 26 16.33 -12.29 15.73
CA ARG A 26 15.27 -12.11 14.72
C ARG A 26 14.10 -13.07 14.89
N ILE A 27 14.25 -14.11 15.69
CA ILE A 27 13.19 -15.07 15.99
C ILE A 27 12.15 -14.33 16.82
N LEU A 28 10.92 -14.33 16.33
CA LEU A 28 9.80 -13.71 17.03
C LEU A 28 8.92 -14.76 17.71
N GLY A 29 8.83 -15.96 17.15
CA GLY A 29 8.00 -17.03 17.70
C GLY A 29 7.89 -18.24 16.78
N ASN A 30 6.99 -19.17 17.10
CA ASN A 30 6.77 -20.40 16.36
C ASN A 30 5.30 -20.56 15.96
N VAL A 31 5.07 -21.10 14.77
CA VAL A 31 3.71 -21.44 14.30
C VAL A 31 3.12 -22.53 15.18
N VAL A 32 1.93 -22.30 15.73
CA VAL A 32 1.19 -23.28 16.54
C VAL A 32 -0.09 -23.76 15.85
N GLN A 33 -0.54 -23.05 14.83
CA GLN A 33 -1.73 -23.41 14.04
C GLN A 33 -1.59 -22.87 12.62
N CYS A 34 -2.07 -23.60 11.62
CA CYS A 34 -2.24 -23.11 10.25
C CYS A 34 -3.48 -23.78 9.62
N ASP A 35 -4.35 -22.99 8.99
CA ASP A 35 -5.59 -23.45 8.34
C ASP A 35 -5.60 -23.21 6.81
N GLY A 36 -4.43 -22.93 6.24
CA GLY A 36 -4.24 -22.65 4.81
C GLY A 36 -4.32 -21.16 4.48
N ALA A 37 -5.30 -20.42 4.98
CA ALA A 37 -5.36 -18.97 4.74
C ALA A 37 -4.64 -18.17 5.84
N ARG A 38 -4.63 -18.72 7.06
CA ARG A 38 -4.15 -18.06 8.27
C ARG A 38 -3.25 -18.98 9.06
N ALA A 39 -2.47 -18.37 9.94
CA ALA A 39 -1.70 -19.09 10.94
C ALA A 39 -1.66 -18.31 12.25
N THR A 40 -1.42 -19.04 13.34
CA THR A 40 -1.21 -18.48 14.67
C THR A 40 0.22 -18.74 15.10
N ILE A 41 0.89 -17.71 15.57
CA ILE A 41 2.26 -17.77 16.09
C ILE A 41 2.21 -17.60 17.61
N SER A 42 2.81 -18.54 18.32
CA SER A 42 3.10 -18.37 19.76
C SER A 42 4.41 -17.60 19.90
N ALA A 43 4.37 -16.54 20.70
CA ALA A 43 5.47 -15.62 20.91
C ALA A 43 5.43 -15.05 22.33
N TYR A 44 6.42 -14.22 22.67
CA TYR A 44 6.42 -13.43 23.90
C TYR A 44 6.38 -11.93 23.58
N ALA A 45 5.67 -11.14 24.38
CA ALA A 45 5.63 -9.69 24.23
C ALA A 45 6.87 -8.98 24.81
N ASN A 46 7.66 -9.68 25.63
CA ASN A 46 8.82 -9.17 26.32
C ASN A 46 10.09 -9.88 25.82
N ASP A 47 11.22 -9.20 25.82
CA ASP A 47 12.53 -9.83 25.59
C ASP A 47 12.95 -10.67 26.81
N ALA A 48 14.08 -11.37 26.71
CA ALA A 48 14.64 -12.19 27.78
C ALA A 48 14.80 -11.41 29.11
N ASP A 49 15.08 -10.12 29.05
CA ASP A 49 15.23 -9.22 30.20
C ASP A 49 13.89 -8.63 30.71
N GLY A 50 12.75 -9.07 30.18
CA GLY A 50 11.41 -8.62 30.61
C GLY A 50 10.99 -7.25 30.06
N ALA A 51 11.82 -6.58 29.27
CA ALA A 51 11.44 -5.34 28.60
C ALA A 51 10.41 -5.61 27.49
N VAL A 52 9.30 -4.86 27.49
CA VAL A 52 8.29 -4.95 26.43
C VAL A 52 8.92 -4.52 25.12
N THR A 53 8.86 -5.39 24.12
CA THR A 53 9.40 -5.09 22.80
C THR A 53 8.26 -4.67 21.88
N GLY A 54 8.39 -3.53 21.22
CA GLY A 54 7.45 -3.08 20.18
C GLY A 54 7.53 -3.92 18.89
N LEU A 55 8.01 -5.17 18.96
CA LEU A 55 8.24 -6.02 17.81
C LEU A 55 6.92 -6.43 17.15
N TRP A 56 5.91 -6.75 17.96
CA TRP A 56 4.58 -7.16 17.50
C TRP A 56 3.61 -5.99 17.42
N THR A 57 3.02 -5.78 16.24
CA THR A 57 1.99 -4.76 16.02
C THR A 57 1.09 -5.19 14.88
N VAL A 58 -0.21 -4.93 14.99
CA VAL A 58 -1.16 -5.14 13.88
C VAL A 58 -0.72 -4.31 12.67
N GLY A 59 -0.84 -4.89 11.48
CA GLY A 59 -0.43 -4.28 10.21
C GLY A 59 1.02 -4.56 9.81
N LYS A 60 1.84 -5.17 10.67
CA LYS A 60 3.21 -5.57 10.30
C LYS A 60 3.21 -6.85 9.48
N MET A 61 4.05 -6.89 8.45
CA MET A 61 4.40 -8.12 7.77
C MET A 61 5.55 -8.86 8.47
N ILE A 62 5.42 -10.17 8.54
CA ILE A 62 6.41 -11.08 9.10
C ILE A 62 6.69 -12.22 8.12
N SER A 63 7.81 -12.91 8.31
CA SER A 63 8.23 -14.03 7.46
C SER A 63 8.30 -15.32 8.26
N ILE A 64 7.74 -16.42 7.73
CA ILE A 64 7.92 -17.77 8.27
C ILE A 64 8.92 -18.51 7.41
N ASN A 65 9.99 -19.00 8.02
CA ASN A 65 11.05 -19.70 7.31
C ASN A 65 10.69 -21.17 7.10
N LEU A 66 10.66 -21.61 5.83
CA LEU A 66 10.39 -23.00 5.43
C LEU A 66 11.62 -23.64 4.76
N GLY A 67 12.80 -23.06 4.95
CA GLY A 67 14.05 -23.53 4.37
C GLY A 67 14.34 -22.86 3.02
N SER A 68 13.73 -23.38 1.94
CA SER A 68 13.95 -22.87 0.58
C SER A 68 13.09 -21.65 0.23
N THR A 69 11.95 -21.49 0.91
CA THR A 69 11.03 -20.36 0.72
C THR A 69 10.69 -19.72 2.06
N ARG A 70 10.22 -18.47 2.01
CA ARG A 70 9.72 -17.76 3.18
C ARG A 70 8.27 -17.37 2.92
N THR A 71 7.34 -17.87 3.71
CA THR A 71 5.95 -17.41 3.64
C THR A 71 5.85 -16.03 4.28
N VAL A 72 5.17 -15.10 3.63
CA VAL A 72 4.89 -13.76 4.15
C VAL A 72 3.49 -13.72 4.73
N GLY A 73 3.36 -13.20 5.95
CA GLY A 73 2.07 -13.03 6.62
C GLY A 73 1.87 -11.62 7.16
N LEU A 74 0.63 -11.13 7.10
CA LEU A 74 0.19 -9.86 7.71
C LEU A 74 -0.38 -10.13 9.09
N VAL A 75 0.16 -9.48 10.12
CA VAL A 75 -0.41 -9.53 11.48
C VAL A 75 -1.73 -8.77 11.50
N TYR A 76 -2.84 -9.46 11.75
CA TYR A 76 -4.16 -8.83 11.86
C TYR A 76 -4.71 -8.84 13.29
N ALA A 77 -4.21 -9.69 14.18
CA ALA A 77 -4.59 -9.71 15.59
C ALA A 77 -3.44 -10.17 16.47
N ILE A 78 -3.38 -9.62 17.69
CA ILE A 78 -2.46 -10.03 18.74
C ILE A 78 -3.29 -10.16 20.02
N GLY A 79 -3.13 -11.27 20.73
CA GLY A 79 -3.85 -11.52 21.95
C GLY A 79 -3.02 -12.29 22.96
N LYS A 80 -3.44 -12.22 24.22
CA LYS A 80 -2.97 -13.10 25.29
C LYS A 80 -4.19 -13.85 25.83
N SER A 81 -4.10 -15.17 25.89
CA SER A 81 -5.23 -16.05 26.17
C SER A 81 -5.88 -15.80 27.55
N ASP A 82 -5.07 -15.55 28.57
CA ASP A 82 -5.55 -15.24 29.94
C ASP A 82 -5.88 -13.75 30.17
N ARG A 83 -5.54 -12.86 29.21
CA ARG A 83 -5.67 -11.39 29.31
C ARG A 83 -5.03 -10.77 30.55
N ALA A 84 -4.12 -11.48 31.23
CA ALA A 84 -3.43 -11.01 32.41
C ALA A 84 -2.05 -10.48 32.01
N TRP A 85 -1.69 -9.30 32.48
CA TRP A 85 -0.36 -8.75 32.22
C TRP A 85 0.57 -9.04 33.42
N SER A 86 1.72 -9.64 33.16
CA SER A 86 2.77 -9.86 34.15
C SER A 86 3.90 -8.85 33.95
N ASN A 87 4.25 -8.11 35.00
CA ASN A 87 5.42 -7.22 35.01
C ASN A 87 6.72 -7.94 35.40
N GLU A 88 6.61 -9.09 36.09
CA GLU A 88 7.73 -9.83 36.66
C GLU A 88 8.04 -11.13 35.89
N GLY A 89 7.24 -11.44 34.86
CA GLY A 89 7.38 -12.66 34.06
C GLY A 89 7.10 -12.43 32.59
N GLN A 90 7.33 -13.46 31.78
CA GLN A 90 7.11 -13.40 30.34
C GLN A 90 5.62 -13.42 30.00
N ASN A 91 5.20 -12.50 29.12
CA ASN A 91 3.84 -12.47 28.60
C ASN A 91 3.77 -13.28 27.30
N ALA A 92 3.35 -14.54 27.41
CA ALA A 92 3.05 -15.36 26.24
C ALA A 92 1.85 -14.78 25.48
N ILE A 93 2.01 -14.59 24.19
CA ILE A 93 1.01 -14.04 23.27
C ILE A 93 0.79 -14.97 22.09
N GLU A 94 -0.38 -14.86 21.50
CA GLU A 94 -0.78 -15.45 20.24
C GLU A 94 -0.92 -14.34 19.20
N VAL A 95 -0.21 -14.50 18.09
CA VAL A 95 -0.23 -13.56 16.97
C VAL A 95 -0.90 -14.23 15.79
N SER A 96 -2.06 -13.72 15.40
CA SER A 96 -2.78 -14.22 14.24
C SER A 96 -2.34 -13.47 12.98
N ILE A 97 -1.98 -14.24 11.96
CA ILE A 97 -1.53 -13.73 10.68
C ILE A 97 -2.39 -14.25 9.53
N GLU A 98 -2.53 -13.43 8.50
CA GLU A 98 -3.09 -13.81 7.21
C GLU A 98 -1.94 -14.03 6.23
N LEU A 99 -1.90 -15.18 5.55
CA LEU A 99 -0.83 -15.51 4.62
C LEU A 99 -1.08 -14.78 3.29
N ILE A 100 -0.09 -14.00 2.83
CA ILE A 100 -0.21 -13.14 1.64
C ILE A 100 0.43 -13.79 0.41
N GLY A 101 1.46 -14.61 0.63
CA GLY A 101 2.25 -15.23 -0.42
C GLY A 101 3.59 -15.75 0.08
N GLU A 102 4.52 -15.99 -0.81
CA GLU A 102 5.86 -16.45 -0.50
C GLU A 102 6.95 -15.65 -1.21
N VAL A 103 8.14 -15.58 -0.58
CA VAL A 103 9.34 -14.99 -1.15
C VAL A 103 10.40 -16.06 -1.33
N ARG A 104 10.95 -16.11 -2.55
CA ARG A 104 12.06 -16.98 -2.92
C ARG A 104 13.29 -16.15 -3.22
N ASP A 105 14.46 -16.64 -2.82
CA ASP A 105 15.71 -16.02 -3.27
C ASP A 105 15.87 -16.23 -4.79
N GLY A 106 16.49 -15.28 -5.48
CA GLY A 106 16.72 -15.36 -6.92
C GLY A 106 17.61 -16.54 -7.31
N ALA A 107 17.55 -16.95 -8.58
CA ALA A 107 18.31 -18.09 -9.12
C ALA A 107 19.84 -17.90 -9.01
N GLU A 108 20.30 -16.64 -9.03
CA GLU A 108 21.71 -16.29 -8.88
C GLU A 108 22.03 -15.88 -7.43
N PRO A 109 23.23 -16.22 -6.91
CA PRO A 109 23.66 -15.77 -5.59
C PRO A 109 23.67 -14.24 -5.50
N GLY A 110 22.81 -13.69 -4.64
CA GLY A 110 22.65 -12.23 -4.49
C GLY A 110 21.62 -11.60 -5.44
N GLY A 111 20.93 -12.41 -6.24
CA GLY A 111 19.79 -11.96 -7.03
C GLY A 111 18.68 -11.38 -6.16
N LYS A 112 17.87 -10.48 -6.74
CA LYS A 112 16.71 -9.90 -6.05
C LYS A 112 15.73 -11.02 -5.66
N PRO A 113 15.21 -11.01 -4.42
CA PRO A 113 14.15 -11.92 -4.05
C PRO A 113 12.92 -11.70 -4.93
N VAL A 114 12.20 -12.79 -5.22
CA VAL A 114 10.97 -12.77 -6.02
C VAL A 114 9.80 -13.11 -5.10
N PHE A 115 8.76 -12.30 -5.15
CA PHE A 115 7.52 -12.53 -4.43
C PHE A 115 6.47 -13.14 -5.34
N ASP A 116 5.80 -14.18 -4.84
CA ASP A 116 4.65 -14.82 -5.46
C ASP A 116 3.46 -14.76 -4.51
N ARG A 117 2.27 -14.45 -5.05
CA ARG A 117 1.02 -14.48 -4.27
C ARG A 117 0.58 -15.90 -3.90
N GLY A 118 1.04 -16.89 -4.65
CA GLY A 118 0.81 -18.30 -4.32
C GLY A 118 1.73 -18.76 -3.19
N ILE A 119 1.27 -19.74 -2.42
CA ILE A 119 2.07 -20.42 -1.40
C ILE A 119 2.28 -21.85 -1.86
N THR A 120 3.54 -22.23 -2.09
CA THR A 120 3.89 -23.55 -2.59
C THR A 120 3.97 -24.57 -1.47
N THR A 121 4.44 -24.14 -0.29
CA THR A 121 4.54 -24.97 0.91
C THR A 121 3.96 -24.21 2.07
N TYR A 122 2.93 -24.78 2.71
CA TYR A 122 2.29 -24.15 3.86
C TYR A 122 3.14 -24.28 5.13
N PRO A 123 3.09 -23.28 6.03
CA PRO A 123 3.74 -23.38 7.33
C PRO A 123 3.28 -24.59 8.14
N HIS A 124 4.25 -25.38 8.61
CA HIS A 124 4.00 -26.48 9.54
C HIS A 124 4.07 -25.98 10.99
N ILE A 125 3.43 -26.72 11.90
CA ILE A 125 3.53 -26.45 13.34
C ILE A 125 4.99 -26.55 13.76
N GLY A 126 5.47 -25.56 14.50
CA GLY A 126 6.86 -25.40 14.92
C GLY A 126 7.70 -24.52 13.99
N ALA A 127 7.23 -24.21 12.77
CA ALA A 127 7.97 -23.36 11.84
C ALA A 127 8.26 -21.99 12.47
N VAL A 128 9.48 -21.48 12.23
CA VAL A 128 9.98 -20.28 12.92
C VAL A 128 9.53 -19.03 12.19
N ALA A 129 8.89 -18.13 12.93
CA ALA A 129 8.51 -16.80 12.47
C ALA A 129 9.59 -15.78 12.84
N HIS A 130 9.94 -14.95 11.88
CA HIS A 130 10.96 -13.91 12.01
C HIS A 130 10.45 -12.56 11.54
N ARG A 131 11.12 -11.49 11.97
CA ARG A 131 10.95 -10.17 11.36
C ARG A 131 11.33 -10.23 9.88
N ILE A 132 10.43 -9.76 9.01
CA ILE A 132 10.66 -9.71 7.57
C ILE A 132 11.95 -8.91 7.26
N ARG A 133 12.72 -9.39 6.27
CA ARG A 133 13.93 -8.69 5.81
C ARG A 133 13.53 -7.51 4.93
N THR A 134 14.27 -6.41 4.98
CA THR A 134 14.03 -5.24 4.10
C THR A 134 13.99 -5.65 2.62
N ARG A 135 14.91 -6.51 2.16
CA ARG A 135 14.90 -7.05 0.79
C ARG A 135 13.65 -7.87 0.43
N ASP A 136 13.09 -8.61 1.40
CA ASP A 136 11.90 -9.44 1.18
C ASP A 136 10.65 -8.56 1.16
N LEU A 137 10.60 -7.57 2.05
CA LEU A 137 9.56 -6.55 2.07
C LEU A 137 9.56 -5.73 0.77
N GLN A 138 10.74 -5.35 0.26
CA GLN A 138 10.88 -4.71 -1.06
C GLN A 138 10.33 -5.57 -2.19
N ALA A 139 10.57 -6.88 -2.17
CA ALA A 139 10.05 -7.80 -3.18
C ALA A 139 8.52 -7.90 -3.17
N VAL A 140 7.88 -7.85 -1.98
CA VAL A 140 6.41 -7.84 -1.85
C VAL A 140 5.78 -6.62 -2.52
N TYR A 141 6.46 -5.47 -2.45
CA TYR A 141 6.00 -4.20 -3.05
C TYR A 141 6.60 -3.93 -4.44
N ASP A 142 7.30 -4.89 -5.04
CA ASP A 142 7.86 -4.74 -6.38
C ASP A 142 6.73 -4.73 -7.42
N LEU A 143 6.75 -3.71 -8.29
CA LEU A 143 5.78 -3.53 -9.36
C LEU A 143 6.15 -4.29 -10.63
N ALA A 144 7.21 -5.11 -10.61
CA ALA A 144 7.62 -6.00 -11.70
C ALA A 144 7.81 -5.27 -13.04
N GLY A 145 8.48 -4.11 -13.00
CA GLY A 145 8.82 -3.33 -14.20
C GLY A 145 7.69 -2.44 -14.75
N ARG A 146 6.52 -2.38 -14.09
CA ARG A 146 5.47 -1.42 -14.46
C ARG A 146 5.94 0.02 -14.25
N HIS A 147 5.43 0.94 -15.06
CA HIS A 147 5.67 2.37 -14.87
C HIS A 147 5.10 2.83 -13.54
N SER A 148 6.00 3.23 -12.63
CA SER A 148 5.66 3.48 -11.24
C SER A 148 5.96 4.92 -10.81
N ILE A 149 5.10 5.45 -9.95
CA ILE A 149 5.30 6.74 -9.27
C ILE A 149 5.46 6.54 -7.77
N THR A 150 6.36 7.28 -7.14
CA THR A 150 6.50 7.28 -5.68
C THR A 150 5.53 8.27 -5.05
N ILE A 151 4.71 7.77 -4.12
CA ILE A 151 3.73 8.57 -3.34
C ILE A 151 4.11 8.73 -1.87
N GLY A 152 5.14 8.04 -1.40
CA GLY A 152 5.58 8.14 -0.01
C GLY A 152 6.56 7.03 0.32
N THR A 153 6.57 6.61 1.58
CA THR A 153 7.39 5.51 2.09
C THR A 153 6.52 4.52 2.87
N LEU A 154 7.02 3.30 3.06
CA LEU A 154 6.28 2.29 3.83
C LEU A 154 6.37 2.60 5.33
N ALA A 155 5.24 2.54 6.02
CA ALA A 155 5.20 2.75 7.48
C ALA A 155 6.01 1.70 8.27
N GLN A 156 6.21 0.51 7.70
CA GLN A 156 7.00 -0.56 8.33
C GLN A 156 8.51 -0.38 8.13
N ASP A 157 8.91 0.31 7.06
CA ASP A 157 10.31 0.58 6.71
C ASP A 157 10.39 1.82 5.82
N GLU A 158 10.71 2.96 6.42
CA GLU A 158 10.74 4.26 5.74
C GLU A 158 11.84 4.36 4.68
N THR A 159 12.78 3.41 4.65
CA THR A 159 13.81 3.32 3.59
C THR A 159 13.25 2.79 2.28
N ILE A 160 12.03 2.22 2.29
CA ILE A 160 11.37 1.67 1.11
C ILE A 160 10.35 2.66 0.58
N ALA A 161 10.52 3.04 -0.69
CA ALA A 161 9.57 3.88 -1.41
C ALA A 161 8.22 3.16 -1.62
N ALA A 162 7.12 3.83 -1.26
CA ALA A 162 5.77 3.40 -1.59
C ALA A 162 5.44 3.84 -3.03
N ASN A 163 5.37 2.86 -3.92
CA ASN A 163 5.16 3.08 -5.34
C ASN A 163 3.78 2.59 -5.80
N ILE A 164 3.23 3.26 -6.81
CA ILE A 164 1.99 2.83 -7.47
C ILE A 164 2.25 2.71 -8.97
N ALA A 165 1.71 1.67 -9.59
CA ALA A 165 1.67 1.55 -11.05
C ALA A 165 0.64 2.54 -11.61
N ILE A 166 1.11 3.71 -12.05
CA ILE A 166 0.23 4.83 -12.43
C ILE A 166 -0.66 4.47 -13.61
N ASP A 167 -0.10 3.79 -14.61
CA ASP A 167 -0.82 3.42 -15.83
C ASP A 167 -1.97 2.45 -15.52
N ASP A 168 -1.70 1.44 -14.68
CA ASP A 168 -2.71 0.47 -14.22
C ASP A 168 -3.79 1.16 -13.37
N THR A 169 -3.40 2.16 -12.57
CA THR A 169 -4.31 2.90 -11.69
C THR A 169 -5.23 3.82 -12.49
N LEU A 170 -4.76 4.42 -13.58
CA LEU A 170 -5.58 5.27 -14.46
C LEU A 170 -6.43 4.47 -15.45
N ALA A 171 -5.93 3.31 -15.89
CA ALA A 171 -6.65 2.43 -16.82
C ALA A 171 -7.79 1.64 -16.15
N ARG A 172 -7.79 1.57 -14.81
CA ARG A 172 -8.80 0.87 -14.01
C ARG A 172 -9.53 1.87 -13.11
N HIS A 173 -10.73 1.51 -12.66
CA HIS A 173 -11.39 2.30 -11.62
C HIS A 173 -10.78 1.98 -10.25
N PHE A 174 -10.57 3.01 -9.44
CA PHE A 174 -10.14 2.88 -8.05
C PHE A 174 -10.97 3.82 -7.16
N ALA A 175 -10.99 3.52 -5.87
CA ALA A 175 -11.67 4.34 -4.88
C ALA A 175 -10.71 4.68 -3.74
N ILE A 176 -10.78 5.93 -3.25
CA ILE A 176 -10.08 6.37 -2.05
C ILE A 176 -11.12 6.53 -0.95
N VAL A 177 -11.05 5.66 0.05
CA VAL A 177 -12.01 5.59 1.16
C VAL A 177 -11.32 5.92 2.47
N GLY A 178 -12.04 6.60 3.37
CA GLY A 178 -11.53 7.00 4.68
C GLY A 178 -12.56 7.83 5.42
N THR A 179 -12.50 7.81 6.76
CA THR A 179 -13.36 8.63 7.61
C THR A 179 -13.00 10.12 7.47
N THR A 180 -13.85 11.01 7.97
CA THR A 180 -13.57 12.46 7.96
C THR A 180 -12.28 12.75 8.74
N GLY A 181 -11.37 13.52 8.13
CA GLY A 181 -10.13 13.97 8.78
C GLY A 181 -8.90 13.06 8.58
N VAL A 182 -9.01 11.88 7.97
CA VAL A 182 -7.85 10.96 7.78
C VAL A 182 -6.92 11.33 6.62
N GLY A 183 -7.16 12.46 5.96
CA GLY A 183 -6.32 12.93 4.85
C GLY A 183 -6.75 12.47 3.46
N LYS A 184 -8.02 12.08 3.24
CA LYS A 184 -8.55 11.73 1.92
C LYS A 184 -8.26 12.79 0.84
N SER A 185 -8.61 14.05 1.11
CA SER A 185 -8.44 15.15 0.14
C SER A 185 -6.96 15.43 -0.14
N THR A 186 -6.10 15.27 0.88
CA THR A 186 -4.63 15.34 0.75
C THR A 186 -4.09 14.21 -0.13
N ALA A 187 -4.53 12.96 0.10
CA ALA A 187 -4.12 11.80 -0.69
C ALA A 187 -4.55 11.94 -2.16
N VAL A 188 -5.79 12.38 -2.41
CA VAL A 188 -6.29 12.69 -3.76
C VAL A 188 -5.41 13.76 -4.41
N SER A 189 -5.15 14.88 -3.74
CA SER A 189 -4.33 15.97 -4.29
C SER A 189 -2.91 15.52 -4.63
N LEU A 190 -2.29 14.72 -3.76
CA LEU A 190 -0.98 14.11 -4.01
C LEU A 190 -0.99 13.21 -5.25
N LEU A 191 -1.97 12.31 -5.33
CA LEU A 191 -2.13 11.42 -6.48
C LEU A 191 -2.33 12.21 -7.76
N LEU A 192 -3.20 13.21 -7.77
CA LEU A 192 -3.43 14.07 -8.94
C LEU A 192 -2.14 14.76 -9.39
N ARG A 193 -1.38 15.38 -8.47
CA ARG A 193 -0.10 16.03 -8.79
C ARG A 193 0.90 15.05 -9.40
N LYS A 194 1.01 13.85 -8.83
CA LYS A 194 1.93 12.81 -9.34
C LYS A 194 1.47 12.25 -10.69
N SER A 195 0.17 12.07 -10.89
CA SER A 195 -0.43 11.61 -12.15
C SER A 195 -0.20 12.61 -13.28
N ILE A 196 -0.41 13.90 -13.04
CA ILE A 196 -0.17 14.97 -14.03
C ILE A 196 1.32 15.04 -14.38
N ALA A 197 2.21 14.94 -13.38
CA ALA A 197 3.66 14.93 -13.62
C ALA A 197 4.11 13.71 -14.44
N ALA A 198 3.50 12.54 -14.22
CA ALA A 198 3.81 11.31 -14.96
C ALA A 198 3.16 11.27 -16.36
N ARG A 199 2.01 11.93 -16.54
CA ARG A 199 1.27 12.02 -17.81
C ARG A 199 0.79 13.46 -18.05
N PRO A 200 1.61 14.30 -18.71
CA PRO A 200 1.26 15.72 -18.94
C PRO A 200 0.03 15.94 -19.82
N ASP A 201 -0.37 14.94 -20.60
CA ASP A 201 -1.54 14.93 -21.48
C ASP A 201 -2.83 14.45 -20.76
N LEU A 202 -2.74 14.10 -19.48
CA LEU A 202 -3.87 13.65 -18.67
C LEU A 202 -4.88 14.78 -18.46
N ARG A 203 -6.15 14.52 -18.81
CA ARG A 203 -7.28 15.41 -18.57
C ARG A 203 -8.12 14.89 -17.41
N ILE A 204 -8.41 15.77 -16.45
CA ILE A 204 -9.08 15.40 -15.21
C ILE A 204 -10.29 16.32 -15.02
N LEU A 205 -11.47 15.71 -14.87
CA LEU A 205 -12.68 16.40 -14.42
C LEU A 205 -12.89 16.04 -12.94
N ILE A 206 -12.98 17.06 -12.09
CA ILE A 206 -13.24 16.88 -10.66
C ILE A 206 -14.62 17.45 -10.35
N LEU A 207 -15.51 16.61 -9.81
CA LEU A 207 -16.76 17.07 -9.21
C LEU A 207 -16.47 17.39 -7.74
N ASP A 208 -16.34 18.67 -7.42
CA ASP A 208 -15.87 19.16 -6.12
C ASP A 208 -16.97 19.90 -5.34
N PRO A 209 -17.93 19.18 -4.71
CA PRO A 209 -19.06 19.81 -4.02
C PRO A 209 -18.64 20.64 -2.79
N HIS A 210 -17.45 20.38 -2.23
CA HIS A 210 -16.94 21.07 -1.05
C HIS A 210 -15.86 22.10 -1.36
N ASN A 211 -15.47 22.25 -2.63
CA ASN A 211 -14.43 23.17 -3.09
C ASN A 211 -13.08 22.96 -2.38
N GLU A 212 -12.66 21.70 -2.24
CA GLU A 212 -11.44 21.30 -1.53
C GLU A 212 -10.19 21.23 -2.45
N PHE A 213 -10.36 21.04 -3.77
CA PHE A 213 -9.25 20.66 -4.65
C PHE A 213 -8.67 21.80 -5.48
N ALA A 214 -9.47 22.81 -5.83
CA ALA A 214 -8.99 23.91 -6.67
C ALA A 214 -7.78 24.64 -6.06
N ALA A 215 -7.80 24.85 -4.73
CA ALA A 215 -6.72 25.50 -4.00
C ALA A 215 -5.45 24.64 -3.90
N SER A 216 -5.57 23.30 -4.01
CA SER A 216 -4.42 22.39 -3.93
C SER A 216 -3.75 22.15 -5.29
N LEU A 217 -4.30 22.67 -6.39
CA LEU A 217 -3.83 22.50 -7.78
C LEU A 217 -3.88 23.81 -8.60
N PRO A 218 -3.44 24.97 -8.08
CA PRO A 218 -3.70 26.25 -8.73
C PRO A 218 -3.05 26.38 -10.10
N GLU A 219 -1.90 25.75 -10.32
CA GLU A 219 -1.18 25.77 -11.60
C GLU A 219 -1.77 24.82 -12.67
N TYR A 220 -2.64 23.87 -12.29
CA TYR A 220 -3.17 22.83 -13.18
C TYR A 220 -4.68 22.91 -13.40
N CYS A 221 -5.39 23.75 -12.65
CA CYS A 221 -6.85 23.73 -12.57
C CYS A 221 -7.47 25.00 -13.14
N VAL A 222 -8.55 24.82 -13.92
CA VAL A 222 -9.51 25.88 -14.24
C VAL A 222 -10.77 25.56 -13.45
N ARG A 223 -11.13 26.44 -12.50
CA ARG A 223 -12.36 26.28 -11.73
C ARG A 223 -13.55 26.78 -12.56
N VAL A 224 -14.56 25.91 -12.69
CA VAL A 224 -15.85 26.25 -13.26
C VAL A 224 -16.89 26.11 -12.15
N ASP A 225 -17.65 27.17 -11.90
CA ASP A 225 -18.71 27.26 -10.90
C ASP A 225 -20.04 27.67 -11.54
N SER A 226 -21.12 27.79 -10.76
CA SER A 226 -22.44 28.16 -11.28
C SER A 226 -22.52 29.56 -11.90
N LYS A 227 -21.51 30.41 -11.72
CA LYS A 227 -21.46 31.76 -12.32
C LYS A 227 -20.65 31.79 -13.61
N THR A 228 -19.75 30.82 -13.79
CA THR A 228 -18.80 30.74 -14.91
C THR A 228 -19.13 29.60 -15.87
N LEU A 229 -19.95 28.63 -15.45
CA LEU A 229 -20.45 27.56 -16.29
C LEU A 229 -21.49 28.12 -17.26
N ASP A 230 -21.05 28.36 -18.49
CA ASP A 230 -21.92 28.67 -19.61
C ASP A 230 -21.96 27.45 -20.55
N LEU A 231 -23.11 26.76 -20.56
CA LEU A 231 -23.35 25.61 -21.43
C LEU A 231 -24.41 26.00 -22.46
N PRO A 232 -24.05 26.06 -23.74
CA PRO A 232 -25.02 26.35 -24.78
C PRO A 232 -26.11 25.28 -24.86
N PHE A 233 -27.36 25.70 -25.09
CA PHE A 233 -28.51 24.79 -25.13
C PHE A 233 -28.35 23.65 -26.15
N TRP A 234 -27.64 23.89 -27.27
CA TRP A 234 -27.38 22.89 -28.30
C TRP A 234 -26.47 21.72 -27.85
N MET A 235 -25.83 21.83 -26.68
CA MET A 235 -25.04 20.74 -26.10
C MET A 235 -25.92 19.66 -25.45
N PHE A 236 -27.19 19.98 -25.17
CA PHE A 236 -28.13 19.11 -24.49
C PHE A 236 -29.06 18.44 -25.50
N LYS A 237 -29.48 17.21 -25.19
CA LYS A 237 -30.69 16.63 -25.79
C LYS A 237 -31.92 17.33 -25.25
N LEU A 238 -33.05 17.20 -25.96
CA LEU A 238 -34.32 17.78 -25.52
C LEU A 238 -34.69 17.32 -24.10
N GLU A 239 -34.47 16.05 -23.78
CA GLU A 239 -34.76 15.48 -22.46
C GLU A 239 -33.84 16.05 -21.37
N GLU A 240 -32.54 16.21 -21.65
CA GLU A 240 -31.56 16.76 -20.72
C GLU A 240 -31.81 18.26 -20.49
N PHE A 241 -32.16 19.00 -21.54
CA PHE A 241 -32.50 20.41 -21.45
C PHE A 241 -33.80 20.62 -20.66
N ALA A 242 -34.80 19.77 -20.89
CA ALA A 242 -36.03 19.75 -20.10
C ALA A 242 -35.73 19.42 -18.63
N GLU A 243 -34.88 18.45 -18.33
CA GLU A 243 -34.49 18.12 -16.95
C GLU A 243 -33.83 19.31 -16.24
N VAL A 244 -32.95 20.04 -16.92
CA VAL A 244 -32.30 21.25 -16.40
C VAL A 244 -33.32 22.38 -16.17
N LEU A 245 -34.17 22.66 -17.16
CA LEU A 245 -35.15 23.76 -17.12
C LEU A 245 -36.22 23.51 -16.05
N PHE A 246 -36.68 22.27 -15.96
CA PHE A 246 -37.78 21.87 -15.08
C PHE A 246 -37.31 21.26 -13.76
N ARG A 247 -35.99 21.25 -13.50
CA ARG A 247 -35.36 20.80 -12.24
C ARG A 247 -35.71 19.35 -11.86
N GLY A 248 -35.77 18.47 -12.85
CA GLY A 248 -36.04 17.05 -12.67
C GLY A 248 -37.48 16.70 -12.24
N ARG A 249 -38.44 17.64 -12.33
CA ARG A 249 -39.87 17.29 -12.21
C ARG A 249 -40.31 16.47 -13.43
N GLU A 250 -41.35 15.67 -13.26
CA GLU A 250 -42.04 15.07 -14.41
C GLU A 250 -42.54 16.19 -15.33
N THR A 251 -42.18 16.09 -16.61
CA THR A 251 -42.46 17.08 -17.63
C THR A 251 -43.77 16.74 -18.31
N GLU A 252 -44.66 17.72 -18.40
CA GLU A 252 -45.93 17.58 -19.12
C GLU A 252 -45.64 17.52 -20.63
N PRO A 253 -46.30 16.64 -21.41
CA PRO A 253 -46.06 16.52 -22.85
C PRO A 253 -46.18 17.85 -23.62
N GLU A 254 -47.14 18.69 -23.22
CA GLU A 254 -47.36 20.02 -23.82
C GLU A 254 -46.16 20.96 -23.61
N GLU A 255 -45.48 20.87 -22.47
CA GLU A 255 -44.30 21.70 -22.16
C GLU A 255 -43.08 21.25 -22.97
N ILE A 256 -42.95 19.94 -23.22
CA ILE A 256 -41.88 19.38 -24.06
C ILE A 256 -42.08 19.79 -25.52
N ASP A 257 -43.31 19.72 -26.02
CA ASP A 257 -43.62 20.12 -27.41
C ASP A 257 -43.40 21.62 -27.61
N ALA A 258 -43.83 22.46 -26.65
CA ALA A 258 -43.53 23.89 -26.69
C ALA A 258 -42.02 24.20 -26.62
N LEU A 259 -41.26 23.44 -25.83
CA LEU A 259 -39.80 23.56 -25.75
C LEU A 259 -39.14 23.16 -27.07
N ARG A 260 -39.63 22.11 -27.74
CA ARG A 260 -39.14 21.65 -29.04
C ARG A 260 -39.37 22.67 -30.14
N ASP A 261 -40.47 23.42 -30.10
CA ASP A 261 -40.77 24.46 -31.08
C ASP A 261 -39.94 25.75 -30.87
N LEU A 262 -39.38 25.94 -29.66
CA LEU A 262 -38.63 27.14 -29.27
C LEU A 262 -37.13 27.08 -29.62
N ILE A 263 -36.54 25.88 -29.68
CA ILE A 263 -35.10 25.62 -29.88
C ILE A 263 -34.78 25.11 -31.28
#